data_AF-A0A6M2DY45-F1
#
_entry.id   AF-A0A6M2DY45-F1
#
_cell.length_a   1.000
_cell.length_b   1.000
_cell.length_c   1.000
_cell.angle_alpha   90.00
_cell.angle_beta   90.00
_cell.angle_gamma   90.00
#
_symmetry.space_group_name_H-M   'P 1'
#
loop_
_entity.id
_entity.type
_entity.pdbx_description
1 polymer ?
#
loop_
_entity_poly.entity_id
_entity_poly.type
_entity_poly.pdbx_seq_one_letter_code
_entity_poly.pdbx_strand_id
1 'polypeptide(L)'
;MQRVPKQECFKTKLILDMLLLFTFIAAIISIYNKFAVVLSGLLLTWTCVAAHNFFHQKNNWRMYTFNLSFMNYREWRISHALSHHLYPNTLIDIECMMAEPFLVWYPEEKGFKKYFSIVASPFVYSGIYFSQLGLRFFTKNQDTPLWENFIPLTLPFMMFLATGANIFTVLSTWILIIIFSSFVFGIIGINAAHHHPKIYHHGDKPRDDLDFGIFQLDAVMDRTDITGSTFLVLTNFGDHGLHHLFPTIDHAYLPHLYPVLEEVCKQFNVKLRFTTQWDLIKGQFRQLLKTLPNTKSPGM
;
A
#
# COMPACT_ATOMS: atom_id res chain seq x y z
N MET A 1 20.00 -4.89 -25.93
CA MET A 1 18.86 -4.33 -25.18
C MET A 1 18.09 -3.37 -26.05
N GLN A 2 16.80 -3.63 -26.28
CA GLN A 2 15.90 -2.66 -26.89
C GLN A 2 15.77 -1.47 -25.93
N ARG A 3 15.93 -0.23 -26.42
CA ARG A 3 15.79 0.96 -25.57
C ARG A 3 14.32 1.08 -25.16
N VAL A 4 14.07 1.08 -23.85
CA VAL A 4 12.74 1.32 -23.30
C VAL A 4 12.31 2.75 -23.67
N PRO A 5 11.09 2.97 -24.19
CA PRO A 5 10.65 4.30 -24.58
C PRO A 5 10.61 5.24 -23.37
N LYS A 6 11.31 6.37 -23.44
CA LYS A 6 11.35 7.39 -22.37
C LYS A 6 9.98 7.97 -22.00
N GLN A 7 8.96 7.71 -22.82
CA GLN A 7 7.62 8.26 -22.69
C GLN A 7 6.67 7.37 -21.86
N GLU A 8 7.09 6.16 -21.46
CA GLU A 8 6.23 5.24 -20.68
C GLU A 8 5.78 5.84 -19.34
N CYS A 9 6.65 6.60 -18.65
CA CYS A 9 6.30 7.27 -17.39
C CYS A 9 5.22 8.36 -17.55
N PHE A 10 4.87 8.76 -18.78
CA PHE A 10 3.73 9.65 -18.98
C PHE A 10 2.41 8.97 -18.59
N LYS A 11 2.30 7.65 -18.78
CA LYS A 11 1.10 6.88 -18.47
C LYS A 11 0.75 6.92 -16.99
N THR A 12 1.72 6.65 -16.11
CA THR A 12 1.52 6.66 -14.65
C THR A 12 1.21 8.06 -14.13
N LYS A 13 1.87 9.10 -14.68
CA LYS A 13 1.56 10.51 -14.38
C LYS A 13 0.12 10.86 -14.75
N LEU A 14 -0.31 10.52 -15.97
CA LEU A 14 -1.66 10.78 -16.45
C LEU A 14 -2.71 10.05 -15.60
N ILE A 15 -2.47 8.78 -15.26
CA ILE A 15 -3.36 8.00 -14.39
C ILE A 15 -3.54 8.70 -13.05
N LEU A 16 -2.46 9.08 -12.37
CA LEU A 16 -2.55 9.75 -11.07
C LEU A 16 -3.26 11.10 -11.18
N ASP A 17 -2.93 11.91 -12.20
CA ASP A 17 -3.54 13.23 -12.39
C ASP A 17 -5.06 13.12 -12.62
N MET A 18 -5.50 12.12 -13.39
CA MET A 18 -6.91 11.85 -13.62
C MET A 18 -7.61 11.32 -12.37
N LEU A 19 -6.99 10.39 -11.64
CA LEU A 19 -7.52 9.91 -10.36
C LEU A 19 -7.72 11.06 -9.38
N LEU A 20 -6.71 11.94 -9.25
CA LEU A 20 -6.78 13.14 -8.41
C LEU A 20 -7.93 14.06 -8.85
N LEU A 21 -8.01 14.40 -10.13
CA LEU A 21 -9.08 15.25 -10.66
C LEU A 21 -10.46 14.67 -10.35
N PHE A 22 -10.65 13.38 -10.63
CA PHE A 22 -11.93 12.71 -10.39
C PHE A 22 -12.24 12.53 -8.91
N THR A 23 -11.25 12.39 -8.02
CA THR A 23 -11.46 12.44 -6.57
C THR A 23 -12.14 13.75 -6.16
N PHE A 24 -11.63 14.90 -6.62
CA PHE A 24 -12.23 16.20 -6.30
C PHE A 24 -13.65 16.34 -6.88
N ILE A 25 -13.85 15.95 -8.14
CA ILE A 25 -15.18 16.00 -8.78
C ILE A 25 -16.17 15.12 -8.02
N ALA A 26 -15.83 13.87 -7.75
CA ALA A 26 -16.70 12.93 -7.04
C ALA A 26 -16.98 13.40 -5.60
N ALA A 27 -16.00 13.99 -4.92
CA ALA A 27 -16.19 14.58 -3.59
C ALA A 27 -17.18 15.76 -3.62
N ILE A 28 -17.11 16.64 -4.61
CA ILE A 28 -18.08 17.74 -4.77
C ILE A 28 -19.48 17.17 -5.02
N ILE A 29 -19.62 16.19 -5.93
CA ILE A 29 -20.90 15.54 -6.23
C ILE A 29 -21.47 14.84 -4.99
N SER A 30 -20.62 14.33 -4.09
CA SER A 30 -21.04 13.61 -2.87
C SER A 30 -21.86 14.45 -1.88
N ILE A 31 -21.79 15.77 -1.99
CA ILE A 31 -22.65 16.70 -1.24
C ILE A 31 -24.12 16.50 -1.63
N TYR A 32 -24.38 16.34 -2.92
CA TYR A 32 -25.73 16.21 -3.49
C TYR A 32 -26.17 14.74 -3.63
N ASN A 33 -25.22 13.82 -3.83
CA ASN A 33 -25.50 12.39 -4.00
C ASN A 33 -24.63 11.54 -3.10
N LYS A 34 -25.22 10.95 -2.06
CA LYS A 34 -24.50 10.13 -1.08
C LYS A 34 -23.85 8.88 -1.66
N PHE A 35 -24.32 8.35 -2.79
CA PHE A 35 -23.62 7.24 -3.47
C PHE A 35 -22.25 7.64 -4.01
N ALA A 36 -22.04 8.92 -4.34
CA ALA A 36 -20.74 9.42 -4.80
C ALA A 36 -19.68 9.48 -3.69
N VAL A 37 -20.06 9.30 -2.41
CA VAL A 37 -19.10 9.09 -1.30
C VAL A 37 -18.24 7.85 -1.55
N VAL A 38 -18.87 6.75 -1.97
CA VAL A 38 -18.19 5.49 -2.26
C VAL A 38 -17.20 5.65 -3.42
N LEU A 39 -17.65 6.28 -4.51
CA LEU A 39 -16.81 6.55 -5.68
C LEU A 39 -15.65 7.48 -5.32
N SER A 40 -15.93 8.56 -4.58
CA SER A 40 -14.90 9.51 -4.14
C SER A 40 -13.86 8.84 -3.25
N GLY A 41 -14.29 8.02 -2.28
CA GLY A 41 -13.36 7.30 -1.42
C GLY A 41 -12.53 6.26 -2.17
N LEU A 42 -13.11 5.56 -3.16
CA LEU A 42 -12.36 4.64 -4.02
C LEU A 42 -11.30 5.38 -4.86
N LEU A 43 -11.67 6.49 -5.49
CA LEU A 43 -10.75 7.32 -6.28
C LEU A 43 -9.66 7.94 -5.40
N LEU A 44 -10.00 8.37 -4.17
CA LEU A 44 -9.02 8.84 -3.20
C LEU A 44 -8.03 7.73 -2.83
N THR A 45 -8.53 6.51 -2.57
CA THR A 45 -7.64 5.36 -2.30
C THR A 45 -6.69 5.12 -3.46
N TRP A 46 -7.20 5.04 -4.68
CA TRP A 46 -6.35 4.85 -5.86
C TRP A 46 -5.39 6.00 -6.11
N THR A 47 -5.78 7.24 -5.81
CA THR A 47 -4.87 8.41 -5.84
C THR A 47 -3.73 8.23 -4.85
N CYS A 48 -4.02 7.80 -3.62
CA CYS A 48 -3.01 7.56 -2.59
C CYS A 48 -2.11 6.37 -2.93
N VAL A 49 -2.66 5.23 -3.37
CA VAL A 49 -1.88 4.07 -3.80
C VAL A 49 -1.00 4.41 -5.01
N ALA A 50 -1.52 5.19 -5.97
CA ALA A 50 -0.72 5.67 -7.10
C ALA A 50 0.41 6.62 -6.67
N ALA A 51 0.18 7.46 -5.65
CA ALA A 51 1.17 8.39 -5.13
C ALA A 51 2.41 7.67 -4.54
N HIS A 52 2.25 6.43 -4.10
CA HIS A 52 3.36 5.61 -3.59
C HIS A 52 4.49 5.42 -4.61
N ASN A 53 4.17 5.21 -5.89
CA ASN A 53 5.13 5.21 -6.98
C ASN A 53 6.01 6.49 -6.99
N PHE A 54 5.39 7.64 -6.71
CA PHE A 54 6.04 8.94 -6.84
C PHE A 54 6.81 9.36 -5.60
N PHE A 55 6.46 8.87 -4.41
CA PHE A 55 7.27 9.17 -3.23
C PHE A 55 8.55 8.33 -3.17
N HIS A 56 8.61 7.15 -3.80
CA HIS A 56 9.87 6.42 -3.95
C HIS A 56 10.84 7.09 -4.91
N GLN A 57 10.32 7.83 -5.89
CA GLN A 57 11.11 8.59 -6.85
C GLN A 57 11.69 9.88 -6.24
N LYS A 58 12.57 10.54 -7.02
CA LYS A 58 13.01 11.91 -6.73
C LYS A 58 11.81 12.83 -6.49
N ASN A 59 11.96 13.78 -5.55
CA ASN A 59 10.92 14.74 -5.18
C ASN A 59 10.22 15.33 -6.40
N ASN A 60 8.89 15.22 -6.39
CA ASN A 60 7.99 15.70 -7.40
C ASN A 60 6.65 16.02 -6.73
N TRP A 61 5.81 16.84 -7.34
CA TRP A 61 4.60 17.30 -6.67
C TRP A 61 3.56 16.17 -6.45
N ARG A 62 3.59 15.08 -7.22
CA ARG A 62 2.61 13.99 -7.12
C ARG A 62 2.75 13.20 -5.82
N MET A 63 3.93 13.21 -5.20
CA MET A 63 4.11 12.58 -3.89
C MET A 63 3.18 13.21 -2.83
N TYR A 64 2.83 14.49 -2.97
CA TYR A 64 1.97 15.20 -2.02
C TYR A 64 0.51 14.74 -2.08
N THR A 65 0.05 14.12 -3.17
CA THR A 65 -1.32 13.61 -3.25
C THR A 65 -1.55 12.45 -2.28
N PHE A 66 -0.48 11.76 -1.86
CA PHE A 66 -0.53 10.78 -0.79
C PHE A 66 -1.14 11.37 0.49
N ASN A 67 -0.81 12.63 0.80
CA ASN A 67 -1.23 13.29 2.03
C ASN A 67 -2.73 13.61 2.10
N LEU A 68 -3.50 13.43 1.01
CA LEU A 68 -4.96 13.56 1.06
C LEU A 68 -5.62 12.52 1.98
N SER A 69 -4.93 11.42 2.29
CA SER A 69 -5.37 10.32 3.16
C SER A 69 -5.04 10.48 4.64
N PHE A 70 -4.70 11.70 5.10
CA PHE A 70 -4.08 11.96 6.42
C PHE A 70 -2.71 11.31 6.67
N MET A 71 -2.31 10.32 5.89
CA MET A 71 -0.96 9.79 5.88
C MET A 71 0.03 10.86 5.37
N ASN A 72 1.34 10.64 5.52
CA ASN A 72 2.36 11.57 5.04
C ASN A 72 3.48 10.84 4.31
N TYR A 73 3.84 11.35 3.13
CA TYR A 73 4.84 10.72 2.27
C TYR A 73 6.24 10.67 2.91
N ARG A 74 6.61 11.61 3.79
CA ARG A 74 7.90 11.60 4.51
C ARG A 74 7.94 10.50 5.57
N GLU A 75 6.86 10.38 6.33
CA GLU A 75 6.71 9.32 7.33
C GLU A 75 6.71 7.95 6.62
N TRP A 76 5.99 7.82 5.51
CA TRP A 76 5.98 6.61 4.70
C TRP A 76 7.33 6.33 4.00
N ARG A 77 8.12 7.34 3.65
CA ARG A 77 9.50 7.09 3.21
C ARG A 77 10.34 6.43 4.31
N ILE A 78 10.06 6.71 5.57
CA ILE A 78 10.76 6.07 6.70
C ILE A 78 10.18 4.67 6.93
N SER A 79 8.88 4.55 7.18
CA SER A 79 8.26 3.27 7.54
C SER A 79 8.24 2.28 6.37
N HIS A 80 7.83 2.74 5.19
CA HIS A 80 7.65 1.89 4.03
C HIS A 80 8.96 1.76 3.22
N ALA A 81 9.55 2.87 2.81
CA ALA A 81 10.72 2.82 1.90
C ALA A 81 12.04 2.40 2.58
N LEU A 82 12.28 2.84 3.83
CA LEU A 82 13.53 2.53 4.53
C LEU A 82 13.44 1.35 5.50
N SER A 83 12.25 1.02 6.00
CA SER A 83 12.06 -0.15 6.88
C SER A 83 11.44 -1.31 6.11
N HIS A 84 10.19 -1.21 5.67
CA HIS A 84 9.48 -2.32 5.04
C HIS A 84 10.16 -2.85 3.77
N HIS A 85 10.57 -1.98 2.84
CA HIS A 85 11.27 -2.43 1.63
C HIS A 85 12.64 -3.04 1.88
N LEU A 86 13.37 -2.61 2.92
CA LEU A 86 14.68 -3.18 3.24
C LEU A 86 14.56 -4.49 4.02
N TYR A 87 13.54 -4.62 4.86
CA TYR A 87 13.40 -5.73 5.79
C TYR A 87 11.97 -6.28 5.87
N PRO A 88 11.32 -6.61 4.74
CA PRO A 88 9.89 -6.93 4.71
C PRO A 88 9.59 -8.17 5.55
N ASN A 89 8.51 -8.12 6.32
CA ASN A 89 8.05 -9.20 7.21
C ASN A 89 9.08 -9.67 8.26
N THR A 90 10.14 -8.89 8.52
CA THR A 90 11.09 -9.15 9.62
C THR A 90 10.67 -8.42 10.89
N LEU A 91 11.32 -8.72 12.03
CA LEU A 91 11.04 -7.99 13.28
C LEU A 91 11.19 -6.47 13.15
N ILE A 92 12.11 -5.97 12.31
CA ILE A 92 12.36 -4.53 12.18
C ILE A 92 11.51 -3.87 11.08
N ASP A 93 10.57 -4.63 10.51
CA ASP A 93 9.52 -4.09 9.64
C ASP A 93 8.51 -3.30 10.49
N ILE A 94 8.58 -1.97 10.38
CA ILE A 94 7.72 -1.04 11.10
C ILE A 94 6.25 -1.28 10.71
N GLU A 95 5.95 -1.68 9.48
CA GLU A 95 4.55 -1.88 9.05
C GLU A 95 3.92 -3.10 9.72
N CYS A 96 4.70 -4.16 9.92
CA CYS A 96 4.27 -5.31 10.71
C CYS A 96 4.08 -4.91 12.18
N MET A 97 5.04 -4.18 12.78
CA MET A 97 4.95 -3.72 14.17
C MET A 97 3.76 -2.77 14.41
N MET A 98 3.49 -1.85 13.49
CA MET A 98 2.41 -0.86 13.61
C MET A 98 1.00 -1.49 13.55
N ALA A 99 0.90 -2.69 12.99
CA ALA A 99 -0.36 -3.42 12.95
C ALA A 99 -0.67 -4.15 14.27
N GLU A 100 0.34 -4.37 15.11
CA GLU A 100 0.18 -5.00 16.42
C GLU A 100 -0.43 -4.03 17.46
N PRO A 101 -1.20 -4.55 18.44
CA PRO A 101 -1.56 -5.95 18.66
C PRO A 101 -2.78 -6.41 17.84
N PHE A 102 -3.28 -5.59 16.91
CA PHE A 102 -4.55 -5.84 16.23
C PHE A 102 -4.42 -6.91 15.15
N LEU A 103 -3.36 -6.87 14.34
CA LEU A 103 -3.07 -7.84 13.29
C LEU A 103 -1.67 -8.41 13.52
N VAL A 104 -1.60 -9.66 14.00
CA VAL A 104 -0.33 -10.33 14.30
C VAL A 104 -0.05 -11.39 13.24
N TRP A 105 0.89 -11.12 12.33
CA TRP A 105 1.23 -12.04 11.25
C TRP A 105 2.32 -13.04 11.61
N TYR A 106 3.17 -12.77 12.61
CA TYR A 106 4.23 -13.70 13.00
C TYR A 106 3.65 -15.04 13.48
N PRO A 107 4.27 -16.18 13.15
CA PRO A 107 3.80 -17.50 13.52
C PRO A 107 4.19 -17.82 14.98
N GLU A 108 3.52 -17.16 15.91
CA GLU A 108 3.71 -17.32 17.36
C GLU A 108 2.43 -17.81 18.07
N GLU A 109 2.54 -18.11 19.36
CA GLU A 109 1.38 -18.47 20.17
C GLU A 109 0.49 -17.24 20.44
N LYS A 110 -0.63 -17.16 19.70
CA LYS A 110 -1.55 -16.00 19.75
C LYS A 110 -2.73 -16.18 20.70
N GLY A 111 -2.99 -17.39 21.21
CA GLY A 111 -4.19 -17.70 21.99
C GLY A 111 -5.48 -17.24 21.26
N PHE A 112 -6.29 -16.42 21.95
CA PHE A 112 -7.51 -15.82 21.38
C PHE A 112 -7.24 -14.65 20.41
N LYS A 113 -6.06 -14.02 20.46
CA LYS A 113 -5.74 -12.82 19.66
C LYS A 113 -5.89 -13.09 18.15
N LYS A 114 -5.60 -14.31 17.68
CA LYS A 114 -5.76 -14.68 16.26
C LYS A 114 -7.19 -14.53 15.74
N TYR A 115 -8.19 -14.84 16.57
CA TYR A 115 -9.61 -14.67 16.20
C TYR A 115 -10.03 -13.21 16.33
N PHE A 116 -9.51 -12.51 17.34
CA PHE A 116 -9.69 -11.07 17.47
C PHE A 116 -9.15 -10.33 16.24
N SER A 117 -7.98 -10.69 15.71
CA SER A 117 -7.42 -10.07 14.50
C SER A 117 -8.33 -10.17 13.28
N ILE A 118 -9.04 -11.30 13.10
CA ILE A 118 -10.00 -11.47 12.01
C ILE A 118 -11.16 -10.47 12.15
N VAL A 119 -11.75 -10.41 13.34
CA VAL A 119 -12.91 -9.54 13.61
C VAL A 119 -12.50 -8.06 13.61
N ALA A 120 -11.30 -7.75 14.09
CA ALA A 120 -10.76 -6.40 14.15
C ALA A 120 -10.35 -5.86 12.78
N SER A 121 -9.96 -6.72 11.84
CA SER A 121 -9.46 -6.34 10.50
C SER A 121 -10.26 -5.22 9.81
N PRO A 122 -11.58 -5.33 9.58
CA PRO A 122 -12.35 -4.25 8.91
C PRO A 122 -12.32 -2.91 9.67
N PHE A 123 -12.26 -2.95 11.01
CA PHE A 123 -12.15 -1.74 11.83
C PHE A 123 -10.76 -1.13 11.76
N VAL A 124 -9.72 -1.97 11.82
CA VAL A 124 -8.33 -1.55 11.62
C VAL A 124 -8.19 -0.89 10.26
N TYR A 125 -8.69 -1.50 9.19
CA TYR A 125 -8.62 -0.96 7.82
C TYR A 125 -9.29 0.41 7.75
N SER A 126 -10.47 0.57 8.33
CA SER A 126 -11.20 1.85 8.39
C SER A 126 -10.48 2.92 9.23
N GLY A 127 -9.58 2.52 10.14
CA GLY A 127 -8.85 3.38 11.06
C GLY A 127 -7.43 3.77 10.64
N ILE A 128 -6.84 3.15 9.60
CA ILE A 128 -5.44 3.38 9.18
C ILE A 128 -5.13 4.87 8.99
N TYR A 129 -5.99 5.61 8.28
CA TYR A 129 -5.76 7.03 8.01
C TYR A 129 -5.79 7.87 9.30
N PHE A 130 -6.72 7.56 10.21
CA PHE A 130 -6.85 8.25 11.48
C PHE A 130 -5.73 7.90 12.47
N SER A 131 -5.26 6.64 12.47
CA SER A 131 -4.13 6.24 13.32
C SER A 131 -2.85 6.96 12.91
N GLN A 132 -2.60 7.10 11.61
CA GLN A 132 -1.48 7.87 11.06
C GLN A 132 -1.55 9.35 11.45
N LEU A 133 -2.75 9.95 11.37
CA LEU A 133 -2.97 11.32 11.85
C LEU A 133 -2.65 11.45 13.35
N GLY A 134 -3.15 10.51 14.16
CA GLY A 134 -2.91 10.48 15.61
C GLY A 134 -1.43 10.34 15.94
N LEU A 135 -0.74 9.39 15.33
CA LEU A 135 0.70 9.16 15.51
C LEU A 135 1.51 10.42 15.23
N ARG A 136 1.19 11.16 14.17
CA ARG A 136 1.87 12.44 13.86
C ARG A 136 1.67 13.50 14.94
N PHE A 137 0.47 13.59 15.53
CA PHE A 137 0.22 14.52 16.63
C PHE A 137 0.99 14.15 17.91
N PHE A 138 1.15 12.86 18.21
CA PHE A 138 1.85 12.40 19.42
C PHE A 138 3.37 12.43 19.30
N THR A 139 3.92 12.09 18.13
CA THR A 139 5.36 11.98 17.92
C THR A 139 6.07 13.33 17.79
N LYS A 140 5.31 14.44 17.60
CA LYS A 140 5.83 15.81 17.43
C LYS A 140 7.05 15.85 16.51
N ASN A 141 6.93 15.29 15.32
CA ASN A 141 8.01 15.28 14.34
C ASN A 141 8.33 16.73 13.92
N GLN A 142 9.39 17.31 14.51
CA GLN A 142 9.77 18.72 14.31
C GLN A 142 10.23 19.00 12.88
N ASP A 143 10.57 17.96 12.12
CA ASP A 143 11.08 18.08 10.75
C ASP A 143 9.98 18.04 9.68
N THR A 144 8.73 17.71 10.04
CA THR A 144 7.61 17.71 9.09
C THR A 144 7.04 19.14 8.95
N PRO A 145 7.12 19.75 7.75
CA PRO A 145 6.58 21.10 7.56
C PRO A 145 5.08 21.16 7.85
N LEU A 146 4.66 22.12 8.66
CA LEU A 146 3.25 22.24 9.11
C LEU A 146 2.25 22.27 7.95
N TRP A 147 2.62 22.89 6.82
CA TRP A 147 1.74 23.03 5.67
C TRP A 147 1.31 21.68 5.07
N GLU A 148 2.13 20.63 5.21
CA GLU A 148 1.80 19.29 4.71
C GLU A 148 0.57 18.70 5.41
N ASN A 149 0.26 19.17 6.63
CA ASN A 149 -0.94 18.77 7.38
C ASN A 149 -2.22 19.47 6.92
N PHE A 150 -2.11 20.53 6.11
CA PHE A 150 -3.28 21.20 5.52
C PHE A 150 -3.69 20.60 4.17
N ILE A 151 -2.85 19.75 3.55
CA ILE A 151 -3.18 19.06 2.30
C ILE A 151 -4.51 18.27 2.40
N PRO A 152 -4.77 17.43 3.42
CA PRO A 152 -6.06 16.75 3.54
C PRO A 152 -7.26 17.70 3.53
N LEU A 153 -7.10 18.92 4.05
CA LEU A 153 -8.17 19.92 4.13
C LEU A 153 -8.49 20.58 2.78
N THR A 154 -7.66 20.38 1.74
CA THR A 154 -7.97 20.91 0.40
C THR A 154 -9.23 20.28 -0.18
N LEU A 155 -9.50 19.01 0.13
CA LEU A 155 -10.67 18.30 -0.37
C LEU A 155 -11.99 18.87 0.21
N PRO A 156 -12.20 18.94 1.55
CA PRO A 156 -13.40 19.56 2.12
C PRO A 156 -13.48 21.05 1.81
N PHE A 157 -12.34 21.76 1.70
CA PHE A 157 -12.35 23.16 1.28
C PHE A 157 -12.93 23.35 -0.13
N MET A 158 -12.51 22.52 -1.10
CA MET A 158 -13.07 22.55 -2.45
C MET A 158 -14.54 22.12 -2.50
N MET A 159 -14.94 21.13 -1.69
CA MET A 159 -16.35 20.77 -1.52
C MET A 159 -17.18 21.96 -1.04
N PHE A 160 -16.69 22.68 -0.03
CA PHE A 160 -17.35 23.88 0.50
C PHE A 160 -17.45 25.00 -0.54
N LEU A 161 -16.33 25.36 -1.18
CA LEU A 161 -16.30 26.43 -2.18
C LEU A 161 -17.20 26.16 -3.38
N ALA A 162 -17.20 24.93 -3.90
CA ALA A 162 -17.94 24.59 -5.11
C ALA A 162 -19.46 24.47 -4.89
N THR A 163 -19.90 24.17 -3.66
CA THR A 163 -21.31 23.87 -3.37
C THR A 163 -22.01 24.90 -2.51
N GLY A 164 -21.26 25.71 -1.75
CA GLY A 164 -21.81 26.61 -0.74
C GLY A 164 -22.54 25.88 0.40
N ALA A 165 -22.37 24.56 0.53
CA ALA A 165 -23.07 23.76 1.51
C ALA A 165 -22.63 24.11 2.94
N ASN A 166 -23.52 23.83 3.90
CA ASN A 166 -23.22 24.01 5.31
C ASN A 166 -21.95 23.23 5.73
N ILE A 167 -21.11 23.84 6.55
CA ILE A 167 -19.82 23.27 6.97
C ILE A 167 -19.96 21.90 7.64
N PHE A 168 -21.00 21.65 8.43
CA PHE A 168 -21.23 20.36 9.05
C PHE A 168 -21.55 19.28 8.00
N THR A 169 -22.31 19.61 6.97
CA THR A 169 -22.58 18.70 5.84
C THR A 169 -21.31 18.37 5.07
N VAL A 170 -20.47 19.38 4.81
CA VAL A 170 -19.19 19.18 4.12
C VAL A 170 -18.26 18.29 4.94
N LEU A 171 -18.03 18.63 6.22
CA LEU A 171 -17.13 17.87 7.08
C LEU A 171 -17.62 16.45 7.33
N SER A 172 -18.91 16.25 7.61
CA SER A 172 -19.47 14.89 7.79
C SER A 172 -19.33 14.05 6.53
N THR A 173 -19.60 14.62 5.35
CA THR A 173 -19.46 13.89 4.08
C THR A 173 -17.99 13.57 3.77
N TRP A 174 -17.08 14.51 4.01
CA TRP A 174 -15.65 14.29 3.84
C TRP A 174 -15.11 13.21 4.79
N ILE A 175 -15.51 13.21 6.06
CA ILE A 175 -15.13 12.16 7.01
C ILE A 175 -15.60 10.78 6.55
N LEU A 176 -16.82 10.67 5.98
CA LEU A 176 -17.29 9.41 5.39
C LEU A 176 -16.44 8.97 4.19
N ILE A 177 -16.02 9.89 3.32
CA ILE A 177 -15.08 9.62 2.23
C ILE A 177 -13.75 9.07 2.78
N ILE A 178 -13.21 9.70 3.83
CA ILE A 178 -11.96 9.29 4.46
C ILE A 178 -12.07 7.89 5.09
N ILE A 179 -13.14 7.61 5.84
CA ILE A 179 -13.38 6.29 6.45
C ILE A 179 -13.45 5.21 5.37
N PHE A 180 -14.25 5.44 4.31
CA PHE A 180 -14.37 4.48 3.22
C PHE A 180 -13.05 4.30 2.47
N SER A 181 -12.33 5.40 2.19
CA SER A 181 -11.03 5.35 1.53
C SER A 181 -9.99 4.59 2.36
N SER A 182 -9.96 4.80 3.68
CA SER A 182 -9.08 4.06 4.60
C SER A 182 -9.41 2.57 4.56
N PHE A 183 -10.70 2.21 4.60
CA PHE A 183 -11.12 0.82 4.52
C PHE A 183 -10.65 0.13 3.24
N VAL A 184 -10.87 0.77 2.08
CA VAL A 184 -10.43 0.23 0.79
C VAL A 184 -8.90 0.20 0.69
N PHE A 185 -8.20 1.20 1.25
CA PHE A 185 -6.74 1.20 1.32
C PHE A 185 -6.21 0.02 2.14
N GLY A 186 -6.82 -0.26 3.29
CA GLY A 186 -6.49 -1.43 4.10
C GLY A 186 -6.74 -2.74 3.37
N ILE A 187 -7.86 -2.87 2.64
CA ILE A 187 -8.10 -4.04 1.77
C ILE A 187 -6.96 -4.20 0.76
N ILE A 188 -6.59 -3.13 0.05
CA ILE A 188 -5.57 -3.19 -0.99
C ILE A 188 -4.18 -3.45 -0.40
N GLY A 189 -3.74 -2.65 0.57
CA GLY A 189 -2.38 -2.69 1.12
C GLY A 189 -2.09 -3.96 1.93
N ILE A 190 -2.97 -4.32 2.88
CA ILE A 190 -2.75 -5.48 3.76
C ILE A 190 -2.95 -6.81 3.02
N ASN A 191 -3.75 -6.82 1.96
CA ASN A 191 -3.93 -8.02 1.13
C ASN A 191 -3.19 -7.91 -0.21
N ALA A 192 -2.17 -7.05 -0.28
CA ALA A 192 -1.24 -7.02 -1.39
C ALA A 192 -0.34 -8.26 -1.32
N ALA A 193 0.94 -8.11 -1.64
CA ALA A 193 1.82 -9.23 -1.93
C ALA A 193 2.47 -9.89 -0.71
N HIS A 194 2.23 -9.44 0.54
CA HIS A 194 3.08 -9.79 1.70
C HIS A 194 2.55 -10.87 2.64
N HIS A 195 1.24 -11.00 2.81
CA HIS A 195 0.69 -11.81 3.90
C HIS A 195 0.03 -13.08 3.36
N HIS A 196 0.77 -14.18 3.40
CA HIS A 196 0.29 -15.51 3.04
C HIS A 196 1.12 -16.58 3.77
N PRO A 197 0.57 -17.75 4.15
CA PRO A 197 1.31 -18.84 4.80
C PRO A 197 2.50 -19.40 4.01
N LYS A 198 2.66 -19.01 2.75
CA LYS A 198 3.77 -19.43 1.87
C LYS A 198 4.83 -18.35 1.74
N ILE A 199 4.58 -17.15 2.26
CA ILE A 199 5.49 -16.02 2.25
C ILE A 199 6.26 -16.00 3.55
N TYR A 200 7.55 -15.67 3.48
CA TYR A 200 8.39 -15.53 4.65
C TYR A 200 7.81 -14.50 5.63
N HIS A 201 7.71 -14.89 6.89
CA HIS A 201 7.56 -13.98 8.02
C HIS A 201 8.59 -14.35 9.08
N HIS A 202 9.00 -13.38 9.89
CA HIS A 202 9.88 -13.65 11.01
C HIS A 202 9.36 -14.82 11.86
N GLY A 203 10.25 -15.72 12.26
CA GLY A 203 9.92 -16.98 12.93
C GLY A 203 9.88 -18.18 11.99
N ASP A 204 9.59 -18.00 10.70
CA ASP A 204 9.74 -19.06 9.69
C ASP A 204 11.23 -19.39 9.45
N LYS A 205 11.53 -20.61 9.01
CA LYS A 205 12.88 -21.02 8.59
C LYS A 205 13.31 -20.15 7.40
N PRO A 206 14.33 -19.28 7.55
CA PRO A 206 14.86 -18.53 6.43
C PRO A 206 15.60 -19.48 5.47
N ARG A 207 15.96 -18.96 4.30
CA ARG A 207 16.97 -19.60 3.47
C ARG A 207 18.33 -19.60 4.18
N ASP A 208 19.17 -20.57 3.84
CA ASP A 208 20.53 -20.63 4.38
C ASP A 208 21.45 -19.60 3.68
N ASP A 209 21.13 -19.24 2.42
CA ASP A 209 21.72 -18.11 1.69
C ASP A 209 20.99 -16.80 2.01
N LEU A 210 21.67 -15.90 2.73
CA LEU A 210 21.12 -14.61 3.16
C LEU A 210 21.22 -13.54 2.07
N ASP A 211 20.94 -13.89 0.82
CA ASP A 211 20.94 -12.96 -0.30
C ASP A 211 19.75 -11.99 -0.19
N PHE A 212 20.04 -10.69 -0.28
CA PHE A 212 19.03 -9.65 -0.15
C PHE A 212 17.94 -9.76 -1.22
N GLY A 213 18.31 -9.96 -2.48
CA GLY A 213 17.36 -10.01 -3.60
C GLY A 213 16.45 -11.23 -3.51
N ILE A 214 17.00 -12.39 -3.13
CA ILE A 214 16.21 -13.60 -2.90
C ILE A 214 15.26 -13.39 -1.72
N PHE A 215 15.72 -12.77 -0.63
CA PHE A 215 14.88 -12.50 0.53
C PHE A 215 13.68 -11.60 0.17
N GLN A 216 13.90 -10.56 -0.65
CA GLN A 216 12.80 -9.73 -1.17
C GLN A 216 11.75 -10.57 -1.91
N LEU A 217 12.17 -11.52 -2.74
CA LEU A 217 11.27 -12.42 -3.48
C LEU A 217 10.59 -13.47 -2.58
N ASP A 218 11.23 -13.88 -1.48
CA ASP A 218 10.65 -14.78 -0.48
C ASP A 218 9.60 -14.10 0.41
N ALA A 219 9.67 -12.78 0.56
CA ALA A 219 8.74 -11.95 1.31
C ALA A 219 7.52 -11.46 0.49
N VAL A 220 7.42 -11.85 -0.79
CA VAL A 220 6.32 -11.42 -1.68
C VAL A 220 5.82 -12.52 -2.62
N MET A 221 4.58 -12.40 -3.10
CA MET A 221 4.09 -13.09 -4.30
C MET A 221 3.36 -12.11 -5.21
N ASP A 222 3.71 -12.11 -6.50
CA ASP A 222 3.04 -11.27 -7.50
C ASP A 222 1.64 -11.81 -7.85
N ARG A 223 0.84 -10.98 -8.51
CA ARG A 223 -0.58 -11.27 -8.80
C ARG A 223 -0.85 -11.34 -10.29
N THR A 224 -1.28 -12.50 -10.78
CA THR A 224 -1.59 -12.72 -12.20
C THR A 224 -2.75 -11.89 -12.73
N ASP A 225 -3.68 -11.51 -11.85
CA ASP A 225 -4.85 -10.69 -12.15
C ASP A 225 -4.59 -9.18 -12.06
N ILE A 226 -3.39 -8.77 -11.65
CA ILE A 226 -2.96 -7.37 -11.55
C ILE A 226 -1.82 -7.07 -12.54
N THR A 227 -0.81 -7.94 -12.59
CA THR A 227 0.35 -7.81 -13.49
C THR A 227 -0.09 -7.77 -14.95
N GLY A 228 0.56 -6.90 -15.73
CA GLY A 228 0.24 -6.67 -17.15
C GLY A 228 -0.69 -5.48 -17.42
N SER A 229 -1.30 -4.88 -16.38
CA SER A 229 -2.07 -3.64 -16.51
C SER A 229 -1.43 -2.53 -15.69
N THR A 230 -0.88 -1.50 -16.36
CA THR A 230 -0.27 -0.34 -15.68
C THR A 230 -1.24 0.33 -14.70
N PHE A 231 -2.53 0.39 -15.04
CA PHE A 231 -3.54 0.96 -14.15
C PHE A 231 -3.72 0.12 -12.87
N LEU A 232 -3.91 -1.20 -13.02
CA LEU A 232 -4.11 -2.09 -11.86
C LEU A 232 -2.84 -2.16 -11.00
N VAL A 233 -1.67 -2.23 -11.64
CA VAL A 233 -0.36 -2.21 -10.96
C VAL A 233 -0.23 -0.95 -10.12
N LEU A 234 -0.49 0.22 -10.70
CA LEU A 234 -0.35 1.50 -9.99
C LEU A 234 -1.38 1.70 -8.87
N THR A 235 -2.58 1.12 -9.00
CA THR A 235 -3.70 1.34 -8.05
C THR A 235 -3.86 0.24 -7.02
N ASN A 236 -3.16 -0.89 -7.15
CA ASN A 236 -3.26 -2.04 -6.26
C ASN A 236 -1.89 -2.56 -5.77
N PHE A 237 -0.81 -1.78 -5.90
CA PHE A 237 0.57 -2.20 -5.59
C PHE A 237 1.02 -3.44 -6.39
N GLY A 238 0.76 -3.49 -7.70
CA GLY A 238 1.18 -4.62 -8.55
C GLY A 238 2.69 -4.65 -8.82
N ASP A 239 3.13 -5.70 -9.53
CA ASP A 239 4.54 -5.99 -9.84
C ASP A 239 5.44 -5.84 -8.59
N HIS A 240 4.97 -6.39 -7.48
CA HIS A 240 5.44 -6.10 -6.14
C HIS A 240 6.86 -6.61 -5.93
N GLY A 241 7.22 -7.77 -6.49
CA GLY A 241 8.58 -8.29 -6.42
C GLY A 241 9.61 -7.35 -7.07
N LEU A 242 9.31 -6.87 -8.28
CA LEU A 242 10.16 -5.90 -8.95
C LEU A 242 10.16 -4.54 -8.26
N HIS A 243 9.00 -4.13 -7.72
CA HIS A 243 8.88 -2.91 -6.93
C HIS A 243 9.74 -2.98 -5.66
N HIS A 244 9.84 -4.13 -4.99
CA HIS A 244 10.73 -4.32 -3.85
C HIS A 244 12.21 -4.24 -4.22
N LEU A 245 12.59 -4.84 -5.35
CA LEU A 245 13.98 -4.82 -5.82
C LEU A 245 14.39 -3.43 -6.34
N PHE A 246 13.46 -2.71 -6.96
CA PHE A 246 13.73 -1.43 -7.63
C PHE A 246 12.64 -0.38 -7.35
N PRO A 247 12.41 0.01 -6.08
CA PRO A 247 11.25 0.83 -5.70
C PRO A 247 11.26 2.23 -6.31
N THR A 248 12.44 2.72 -6.70
CA THR A 248 12.60 4.05 -7.32
C THR A 248 12.32 4.07 -8.82
N ILE A 249 12.15 2.89 -9.45
CA ILE A 249 11.78 2.79 -10.87
C ILE A 249 10.26 2.95 -10.99
N ASP A 250 9.82 3.82 -11.90
CA ASP A 250 8.41 4.02 -12.16
C ASP A 250 7.72 2.71 -12.59
N HIS A 251 6.53 2.43 -12.06
CA HIS A 251 5.76 1.21 -12.39
C HIS A 251 5.54 1.01 -13.90
N ALA A 252 5.55 2.08 -14.72
CA ALA A 252 5.47 1.94 -16.18
C ALA A 252 6.65 1.15 -16.78
N TYR A 253 7.80 1.10 -16.10
CA TYR A 253 9.02 0.47 -16.60
C TYR A 253 9.25 -0.94 -16.08
N LEU A 254 8.65 -1.32 -14.94
CA LEU A 254 8.84 -2.65 -14.33
C LEU A 254 8.53 -3.80 -15.29
N PRO A 255 7.50 -3.75 -16.17
CA PRO A 255 7.24 -4.82 -17.12
C PRO A 255 8.43 -5.18 -18.02
N HIS A 256 9.30 -4.22 -18.32
CA HIS A 256 10.48 -4.43 -19.15
C HIS A 256 11.63 -5.13 -18.42
N LEU A 257 11.57 -5.23 -17.09
CA LEU A 257 12.59 -5.88 -16.26
C LEU A 257 12.32 -7.38 -16.07
N TYR A 258 11.08 -7.85 -16.24
CA TYR A 258 10.73 -9.27 -16.04
C TYR A 258 11.61 -10.24 -16.84
N PRO A 259 11.91 -10.03 -18.14
CA PRO A 259 12.77 -10.96 -18.89
C PRO A 259 14.16 -11.13 -18.28
N VAL A 260 14.75 -10.03 -17.79
CA VAL A 260 16.07 -10.05 -17.13
C VAL A 260 15.96 -10.66 -15.74
N LEU A 261 14.91 -10.32 -14.98
CA LEU A 261 14.66 -10.91 -13.67
C LEU A 261 14.52 -12.43 -13.77
N GLU A 262 13.76 -12.94 -14.73
CA GLU A 262 13.59 -14.38 -14.96
C GLU A 262 14.90 -15.09 -15.29
N GLU A 263 15.78 -14.45 -16.08
CA GLU A 263 17.10 -14.97 -16.38
C GLU A 263 17.97 -15.06 -15.11
N VAL A 264 17.99 -13.99 -14.31
CA VAL A 264 18.73 -13.95 -13.04
C VAL A 264 18.16 -14.97 -12.05
N CYS A 265 16.85 -15.06 -11.89
CA CYS A 265 16.21 -16.06 -11.04
C CYS A 265 16.62 -17.49 -11.41
N LYS A 266 16.78 -17.81 -12.70
CA LYS A 266 17.31 -19.12 -13.14
C LYS A 266 18.75 -19.35 -12.69
N GLN A 267 19.60 -18.33 -12.73
CA GLN A 267 21.00 -18.43 -12.28
C GLN A 267 21.10 -18.72 -10.77
N PHE A 268 20.19 -18.16 -9.97
CA PHE A 268 20.11 -18.36 -8.52
C PHE A 268 19.21 -19.54 -8.10
N ASN A 269 18.66 -20.29 -9.06
CA ASN A 269 17.68 -21.37 -8.80
C ASN A 269 16.49 -20.93 -7.93
N VAL A 270 15.98 -19.72 -8.20
CA VAL A 270 14.82 -19.13 -7.54
C VAL A 270 13.65 -19.12 -8.52
N LYS A 271 12.44 -19.43 -8.02
CA LYS A 271 11.21 -19.33 -8.81
C LYS A 271 10.46 -18.06 -8.43
N LEU A 272 10.13 -17.23 -9.42
CA LEU A 272 9.15 -16.16 -9.23
C LEU A 272 7.80 -16.79 -8.88
N ARG A 273 7.16 -16.25 -7.85
CA ARG A 273 5.90 -16.79 -7.32
C ARG A 273 4.77 -15.85 -7.67
N PHE A 274 3.76 -16.44 -8.29
CA PHE A 274 2.54 -15.75 -8.66
C PHE A 274 1.34 -16.43 -8.01
N THR A 275 0.34 -15.64 -7.68
CA THR A 275 -0.97 -16.10 -7.25
C THR A 275 -2.05 -15.11 -7.71
N THR A 276 -3.26 -15.19 -7.16
CA THR A 276 -4.35 -14.25 -7.43
C THR A 276 -4.60 -13.33 -6.24
N GLN A 277 -5.18 -12.14 -6.47
CA GLN A 277 -5.62 -11.25 -5.37
C GLN A 277 -6.51 -11.99 -4.37
N TRP A 278 -7.43 -12.82 -4.86
CA TRP A 278 -8.35 -13.57 -4.01
C TRP A 278 -7.63 -14.60 -3.13
N ASP A 279 -6.59 -15.24 -3.66
CA ASP A 279 -5.77 -16.17 -2.88
C ASP A 279 -4.94 -15.46 -1.80
N LEU A 280 -4.40 -14.26 -2.09
CA LEU A 280 -3.71 -13.44 -1.09
C LEU A 280 -4.65 -12.98 0.02
N ILE A 281 -5.88 -12.56 -0.28
CA ILE A 281 -6.88 -12.23 0.75
C ILE A 281 -7.13 -13.44 1.68
N LYS A 282 -7.37 -14.63 1.11
CA LYS A 282 -7.53 -15.85 1.91
C LYS A 282 -6.26 -16.19 2.68
N GLY A 283 -5.10 -15.97 2.06
CA GLY A 283 -3.77 -16.15 2.63
C GLY A 283 -3.57 -15.28 3.86
N GLN A 284 -3.91 -14.00 3.78
CA GLN A 284 -3.75 -13.02 4.85
C GLN A 284 -4.48 -13.47 6.12
N PHE A 285 -5.74 -13.90 6.00
CA PHE A 285 -6.49 -14.41 7.16
C PHE A 285 -5.97 -15.76 7.67
N ARG A 286 -5.48 -16.64 6.78
CA ARG A 286 -4.80 -17.87 7.19
C ARG A 286 -3.51 -17.58 7.94
N GLN A 287 -2.77 -16.55 7.54
CA GLN A 287 -1.54 -16.11 8.20
C GLN A 287 -1.84 -15.56 9.60
N LEU A 288 -2.90 -14.78 9.78
CA LEU A 288 -3.35 -14.34 11.10
C LEU A 288 -3.64 -15.52 12.04
N LEU A 289 -4.22 -16.60 11.51
CA LEU A 289 -4.52 -17.83 12.26
C LEU A 289 -3.32 -18.75 12.52
N LYS A 290 -2.24 -18.60 11.76
CA LYS A 290 -1.03 -19.43 11.86
C LYS A 290 -0.31 -19.17 13.18
N THR A 291 0.03 -20.26 13.89
CA THR A 291 0.77 -20.22 15.17
C THR A 291 2.06 -21.02 15.15
N LEU A 292 2.30 -21.80 14.10
CA LEU A 292 3.51 -22.61 13.94
C LEU A 292 4.33 -22.09 12.78
N PRO A 293 5.66 -21.98 12.92
CA PRO A 293 6.52 -21.53 11.84
C PRO A 293 6.58 -22.55 10.70
N ASN A 294 6.83 -22.05 9.49
CA ASN A 294 7.20 -22.89 8.36
C ASN A 294 8.61 -23.45 8.60
N THR A 295 8.74 -24.77 8.53
CA THR A 295 10.04 -25.46 8.68
C THR A 295 10.81 -25.55 7.36
N LYS A 296 10.17 -25.16 6.25
CA LYS A 296 10.78 -25.10 4.91
C LYS A 296 10.87 -23.64 4.46
N SER A 297 12.01 -23.28 3.89
CA SER A 297 12.23 -21.96 3.30
C SER A 297 11.28 -21.76 2.10
N PRO A 298 10.80 -20.53 1.84
CA PRO A 298 9.96 -20.27 0.70
C PRO A 298 10.66 -20.53 -0.64
N GLY A 299 9.92 -20.97 -1.65
CA GLY A 299 10.42 -21.11 -3.02
C GLY A 299 11.34 -22.32 -3.27
N MET A 300 11.51 -23.22 -2.30
CA MET A 300 12.08 -24.57 -2.48
C MET A 300 11.00 -25.63 -2.72
#